data_AF-A0A8B9VNH6-F1
#
_entry.id   AF-A0A8B9VNH6-F1
#
_cell.length_a   1.000
_cell.length_b   1.000
_cell.length_c   1.000
_cell.angle_alpha   90.00
_cell.angle_beta   90.00
_cell.angle_gamma   90.00
#
_symmetry.space_group_name_H-M   'P 1'
#
loop_
_entity.id
_entity.type
_entity.pdbx_description
1 polymer ?
#
loop_
_entity_poly.entity_id
_entity_poly.type
_entity_poly.pdbx_seq_one_letter_code
_entity_poly.pdbx_strand_id
1 'polypeptide(L)'
;MASMEIISRDRRGRGGGPGGGCQHPDPPLAAQQHVDIQNFTGSWGSGLAFCALIHSFFPDAFDYSSLQPQERRHNFTLAFATAEARADCAPLLDVEDMLRLAVPDAKCVYTYVQELYRSLVAKGLVKTKKR
;
A
#
# COMPACT_ATOMS: atom_id res chain seq x y z
N MET A 1 15.25 -3.26 13.75
CA MET A 1 15.62 -3.86 12.44
C MET A 1 14.55 -4.84 11.90
N ALA A 2 13.38 -5.02 12.54
CA ALA A 2 12.33 -5.95 12.10
C ALA A 2 11.43 -5.42 10.97
N SER A 3 11.53 -4.13 10.65
CA SER A 3 10.56 -3.42 9.81
C SER A 3 10.80 -3.52 8.30
N MET A 4 12.02 -3.85 7.87
CA MET A 4 12.36 -4.03 6.44
C MET A 4 11.93 -5.40 5.90
N GLU A 5 11.58 -6.37 6.75
CA GLU A 5 11.11 -7.70 6.31
C GLU A 5 9.60 -7.77 6.02
N ILE A 6 8.81 -6.75 6.39
CA ILE A 6 7.34 -6.80 6.34
C ILE A 6 6.81 -6.83 4.90
N ILE A 7 7.53 -6.24 3.94
CA ILE A 7 7.04 -6.10 2.55
C ILE A 7 7.60 -7.17 1.60
N SER A 8 8.66 -7.88 1.98
CA SER A 8 9.40 -8.77 1.05
C SER A 8 9.05 -10.26 1.17
N ARG A 9 8.21 -10.69 2.12
CA ARG A 9 8.04 -12.12 2.46
C ARG A 9 6.80 -12.85 1.94
N ASP A 10 5.97 -12.25 1.09
CA ASP A 10 4.86 -12.97 0.43
C ASP A 10 5.12 -13.23 -1.07
N ARG A 11 6.26 -13.86 -1.38
CA ARG A 11 6.45 -14.60 -2.64
C ARG A 11 7.38 -15.78 -2.42
N ARG A 12 6.81 -16.93 -2.05
CA ARG A 12 7.22 -18.27 -2.55
C ARG A 12 6.32 -19.33 -1.95
N GLY A 13 5.31 -19.71 -2.73
CA GLY A 13 4.38 -20.77 -2.33
C GLY A 13 3.44 -21.22 -3.44
N ARG A 14 3.87 -21.24 -4.70
CA ARG A 14 3.24 -22.10 -5.72
C ARG A 14 4.11 -22.18 -6.97
N GLY A 15 4.46 -23.41 -7.33
CA GLY A 15 5.27 -23.73 -8.50
C GLY A 15 5.41 -25.24 -8.61
N GLY A 16 4.28 -25.91 -8.83
CA GLY A 16 4.23 -27.31 -9.25
C GLY A 16 3.95 -27.39 -10.75
N GLY A 17 4.73 -28.24 -11.44
CA GLY A 17 4.32 -28.95 -12.66
C GLY A 17 4.51 -28.23 -14.01
N PRO A 18 5.29 -28.81 -14.95
CA PRO A 18 5.25 -28.45 -16.35
C PRO A 18 4.20 -29.28 -17.09
N GLY A 19 3.38 -28.65 -17.94
CA GLY A 19 2.47 -29.40 -18.82
C GLY A 19 1.60 -28.52 -19.71
N GLY A 20 1.87 -28.60 -21.03
CA GLY A 20 0.86 -28.59 -22.10
C GLY A 20 0.17 -27.28 -22.45
N GLY A 21 0.34 -26.82 -23.69
CA GLY A 21 -0.27 -25.60 -24.21
C GLY A 21 -1.76 -25.71 -24.56
N CYS A 22 -2.34 -24.55 -24.92
CA CYS A 22 -3.42 -24.32 -25.88
C CYS A 22 -3.63 -22.80 -26.03
N GLN A 23 -3.79 -22.32 -27.26
CA GLN A 23 -4.06 -20.92 -27.62
C GLN A 23 -5.54 -20.58 -27.45
N HIS A 24 -5.85 -19.51 -26.72
CA HIS A 24 -7.09 -18.72 -26.84
C HIS A 24 -6.81 -17.28 -26.36
N PRO A 25 -7.36 -16.23 -27.01
CA PRO A 25 -7.27 -14.85 -26.53
C PRO A 25 -8.49 -14.50 -25.68
N ASP A 26 -8.28 -14.27 -24.38
CA ASP A 26 -9.27 -13.66 -23.47
C ASP A 26 -8.87 -12.21 -23.16
N PRO A 27 -9.78 -11.22 -23.22
CA PRO A 27 -9.70 -10.03 -22.38
C PRO A 27 -10.89 -10.01 -21.40
N PRO A 28 -10.89 -9.19 -20.33
CA PRO A 28 -9.82 -8.48 -19.64
C PRO A 28 -9.82 -8.82 -18.13
N LEU A 29 -8.67 -9.06 -17.53
CA LEU A 29 -8.56 -9.03 -16.07
C LEU A 29 -7.60 -7.93 -15.69
N ALA A 30 -8.18 -6.90 -15.06
CA ALA A 30 -7.46 -5.92 -14.29
C ALA A 30 -6.38 -6.64 -13.50
N ALA A 31 -5.14 -6.55 -13.99
CA ALA A 31 -3.98 -6.80 -13.19
C ALA A 31 -4.03 -5.71 -12.13
N GLN A 32 -4.71 -5.97 -11.02
CA GLN A 32 -4.47 -5.25 -9.79
C GLN A 32 -3.00 -5.50 -9.50
N GLN A 33 -2.19 -4.58 -9.99
CA GLN A 33 -0.74 -4.65 -9.95
C GLN A 33 -0.42 -4.81 -8.48
N HIS A 34 0.05 -6.01 -8.15
CA HIS A 34 0.67 -6.33 -6.88
C HIS A 34 1.67 -5.21 -6.62
N VAL A 35 1.29 -4.26 -5.76
CA VAL A 35 2.14 -3.11 -5.43
C VAL A 35 3.21 -3.66 -4.51
N ASP A 36 4.26 -4.17 -5.14
CA ASP A 36 5.52 -4.49 -4.49
C ASP A 36 6.10 -3.15 -4.02
N ILE A 37 5.79 -2.76 -2.78
CA ILE A 37 6.34 -1.54 -2.15
C ILE A 37 7.82 -1.81 -1.78
N GLN A 38 8.62 -2.20 -2.77
CA GLN A 38 10.07 -2.35 -2.62
C GLN A 38 10.84 -1.07 -2.99
N ASN A 39 10.16 -0.12 -3.64
CA ASN A 39 10.76 1.16 -4.00
C ASN A 39 10.09 2.31 -3.24
N PHE A 40 10.80 2.84 -2.24
CA PHE A 40 10.55 4.15 -1.65
C PHE A 40 10.93 5.30 -2.59
N THR A 41 10.60 5.19 -3.88
CA THR A 41 10.97 6.18 -4.91
C THR A 41 9.71 6.74 -5.56
N GLY A 42 9.71 8.04 -5.89
CA GLY A 42 8.73 8.78 -6.72
C GLY A 42 7.26 8.79 -6.27
N SER A 43 6.67 7.63 -6.03
CA SER A 43 5.23 7.37 -5.81
C SER A 43 4.70 7.80 -4.44
N TRP A 44 5.57 8.13 -3.49
CA TRP A 44 5.16 8.66 -2.18
C TRP A 44 4.82 10.15 -2.25
N GLY A 45 5.44 10.90 -3.17
CA GLY A 45 5.14 12.32 -3.37
C GLY A 45 3.75 12.55 -3.96
N SER A 46 3.22 11.61 -4.72
CA SER A 46 1.87 11.70 -5.33
C SER A 46 0.74 11.22 -4.42
N GLY A 47 1.04 10.62 -3.27
CA GLY A 47 0.06 10.01 -2.37
C GLY A 47 -0.44 8.62 -2.81
N LEU A 48 -0.19 8.21 -4.06
CA LEU A 48 -0.65 6.92 -4.58
C LEU A 48 -0.05 5.74 -3.83
N ALA A 49 1.19 5.83 -3.35
CA ALA A 49 1.79 4.77 -2.54
C ALA A 49 1.02 4.51 -1.25
N PHE A 50 0.52 5.56 -0.59
CA PHE A 50 -0.32 5.42 0.60
C PHE A 50 -1.67 4.81 0.26
N CYS A 51 -2.32 5.27 -0.81
CA CYS A 51 -3.59 4.70 -1.28
C CYS A 51 -3.44 3.21 -1.62
N ALA A 52 -2.38 2.83 -2.34
CA ALA A 52 -2.10 1.44 -2.70
C ALA A 52 -1.91 0.55 -1.46
N LEU A 53 -1.15 1.03 -0.49
CA LEU A 53 -0.91 0.31 0.76
C LEU A 53 -2.22 0.03 1.50
N ILE A 54 -3.08 1.04 1.63
CA ILE A 54 -4.36 0.92 2.33
C ILE A 54 -5.32 0.04 1.57
N HIS A 55 -5.41 0.20 0.25
CA HIS A 55 -6.24 -0.61 -0.64
C HIS A 55 -5.83 -2.10 -0.59
N SER A 56 -4.56 -2.41 -0.32
CA SER A 56 -4.11 -3.80 -0.13
C SER A 56 -4.73 -4.47 1.10
N PHE A 57 -5.10 -3.71 2.13
CA PHE A 57 -5.76 -4.24 3.34
C PHE A 57 -7.27 -4.03 3.31
N PHE A 58 -7.73 -2.97 2.64
CA PHE A 58 -9.12 -2.59 2.53
C PHE A 58 -9.46 -2.27 1.06
N PRO A 59 -9.56 -3.30 0.20
CA PRO A 59 -9.88 -3.09 -1.22
C PRO A 59 -11.25 -2.42 -1.41
N ASP A 60 -12.17 -2.62 -0.46
CA ASP A 60 -13.51 -2.03 -0.48
C ASP A 60 -13.57 -0.58 0.06
N ALA A 61 -12.43 0.03 0.38
CA ALA A 61 -12.41 1.38 0.95
C ALA A 61 -12.61 2.48 -0.10
N PHE A 62 -12.04 2.32 -1.30
CA PHE A 62 -12.13 3.27 -2.40
C PHE A 62 -11.63 2.62 -3.71
N ASP A 63 -12.01 3.17 -4.86
CA ASP A 63 -11.51 2.67 -6.16
C ASP A 63 -10.12 3.24 -6.47
N TYR A 64 -9.08 2.44 -6.22
CA TYR A 64 -7.70 2.82 -6.53
C TYR A 64 -7.48 3.10 -8.03
N SER A 65 -8.22 2.44 -8.92
CA SER A 65 -8.05 2.57 -10.39
C SER A 65 -8.48 3.95 -10.90
N SER A 66 -9.34 4.63 -10.14
CA SER A 66 -9.83 5.98 -10.44
C SER A 66 -8.86 7.10 -10.03
N LEU A 67 -7.84 6.79 -9.20
CA LEU A 67 -6.94 7.79 -8.63
C LEU A 67 -5.87 8.25 -9.63
N GLN A 68 -5.61 9.55 -9.63
CA GLN A 68 -4.63 10.19 -10.51
C GLN A 68 -3.42 10.73 -9.72
N PRO A 69 -2.18 10.57 -10.22
CA PRO A 69 -0.98 11.06 -9.52
C PRO A 69 -0.92 12.59 -9.39
N GLN A 70 -1.66 13.33 -10.24
CA GLN A 70 -1.76 14.79 -10.21
C GLN A 70 -2.63 15.28 -9.04
N GLU A 71 -3.56 14.46 -8.56
CA GLU A 71 -4.49 14.78 -7.47
C GLU A 71 -3.88 14.51 -6.11
N ARG A 72 -2.65 14.98 -5.88
CA ARG A 72 -1.84 14.71 -4.68
C ARG A 72 -2.64 14.93 -3.39
N ARG A 73 -3.32 16.08 -3.29
CA ARG A 73 -4.12 16.48 -2.11
C ARG A 73 -5.22 15.47 -1.84
N HIS A 74 -5.96 15.07 -2.87
CA HIS A 74 -7.02 14.09 -2.77
C HIS A 74 -6.45 12.74 -2.32
N ASN A 75 -5.37 12.27 -2.95
CA ASN A 75 -4.74 11.00 -2.63
C ASN A 75 -4.28 10.92 -1.17
N PHE A 76 -3.56 11.93 -0.67
CA PHE A 76 -3.12 11.96 0.72
C PHE A 76 -4.30 12.00 1.69
N THR A 77 -5.28 12.86 1.42
CA THR A 77 -6.48 13.00 2.29
C THR A 77 -7.25 11.70 2.35
N LEU A 78 -7.51 11.07 1.19
CA LEU A 78 -8.24 9.82 1.09
C LEU A 78 -7.51 8.69 1.83
N ALA A 79 -6.18 8.60 1.64
CA ALA A 79 -5.37 7.61 2.33
C ALA A 79 -5.43 7.79 3.85
N PHE A 80 -5.07 8.97 4.36
CA PHE A 80 -5.01 9.19 5.81
C PHE A 80 -6.38 9.07 6.48
N ALA A 81 -7.43 9.61 5.88
CA ALA A 81 -8.80 9.47 6.40
C ALA A 81 -9.26 8.00 6.42
N THR A 82 -8.92 7.22 5.39
CA THR A 82 -9.25 5.79 5.37
C THR A 82 -8.46 5.01 6.41
N ALA A 83 -7.17 5.31 6.58
CA ALA A 83 -6.32 4.69 7.59
C ALA A 83 -6.84 4.97 9.01
N GLU A 84 -7.25 6.19 9.30
CA GLU A 84 -7.87 6.55 10.57
C GLU A 84 -9.19 5.79 10.77
N ALA A 85 -10.11 5.85 9.79
CA ALA A 85 -11.43 5.24 9.91
C ALA A 85 -11.41 3.70 9.98
N ARG A 86 -10.53 3.04 9.22
CA ARG A 86 -10.49 1.57 9.11
C ARG A 86 -9.44 0.93 10.01
N ALA A 87 -8.27 1.56 10.11
CA ALA A 87 -7.13 1.03 10.85
C ALA A 87 -6.93 1.69 12.22
N ASP A 88 -7.68 2.73 12.59
CA ASP A 88 -7.46 3.49 13.84
C ASP A 88 -5.99 4.00 13.92
N CYS A 89 -5.44 4.35 12.76
CA CYS A 89 -4.08 4.86 12.65
C CYS A 89 -4.10 6.37 12.89
N ALA A 90 -3.29 6.84 13.84
CA ALA A 90 -3.15 8.27 14.09
C ALA A 90 -2.56 8.99 12.87
N PRO A 91 -3.06 10.18 12.51
CA PRO A 91 -2.53 10.98 11.41
C PRO A 91 -1.21 11.65 11.83
N LEU A 92 -0.10 10.92 11.72
CA LEU A 92 1.24 11.44 12.04
C LEU A 92 1.82 12.38 10.98
N LEU A 93 1.22 12.40 9.78
CA LEU A 93 1.64 13.23 8.65
C LEU A 93 0.53 14.21 8.31
N ASP A 94 0.88 15.49 8.18
CA ASP A 94 -0.06 16.51 7.71
C ASP A 94 -0.08 16.57 6.19
N VAL A 95 -1.28 16.64 5.61
CA VAL A 95 -1.46 16.70 4.14
C VAL A 95 -0.82 17.96 3.56
N GLU A 96 -0.95 19.11 4.20
CA GLU A 96 -0.37 20.36 3.71
C GLU A 96 1.15 20.30 3.67
N ASP A 97 1.78 19.71 4.69
CA ASP A 97 3.24 19.55 4.72
C ASP A 97 3.73 18.58 3.63
N MET A 98 2.99 17.51 3.38
CA MET A 98 3.32 16.57 2.29
C MET A 98 3.12 17.18 0.90
N LEU A 99 2.22 18.16 0.76
CA LEU A 99 2.02 18.88 -0.50
C LEU A 99 3.11 19.92 -0.77
N ARG A 100 3.58 20.61 0.28
CA ARG A 100 4.67 21.58 0.20
C ARG A 100 5.98 20.96 -0.25
N LEU A 101 6.24 19.73 0.18
CA LEU A 101 7.42 18.98 -0.22
C LEU A 101 7.16 18.23 -1.52
N ALA A 102 8.05 18.36 -2.51
CA ALA A 102 7.96 17.57 -3.74
C ALA A 102 8.19 16.07 -3.46
N VAL A 103 9.05 15.77 -2.47
CA VAL A 103 9.33 14.43 -1.99
C VAL A 103 9.28 14.47 -0.45
N PRO A 104 8.42 13.66 0.19
CA PRO A 104 8.35 13.61 1.65
C PRO A 104 9.61 12.97 2.24
N ASP A 105 9.99 13.37 3.46
CA ASP A 105 11.14 12.78 4.15
C ASP A 105 10.90 11.29 4.40
N ALA A 106 11.86 10.47 3.99
CA ALA A 106 11.75 9.02 4.05
C ALA A 106 11.56 8.50 5.50
N LYS A 107 12.11 9.18 6.52
CA LYS A 107 11.93 8.80 7.93
C LYS A 107 10.52 9.10 8.41
N CYS A 108 9.94 10.22 7.98
CA CYS A 108 8.54 10.58 8.29
C CYS A 108 7.58 9.55 7.68
N VAL A 109 7.76 9.25 6.39
CA VAL A 109 6.98 8.22 5.68
C VAL A 109 7.13 6.87 6.37
N TYR A 110 8.35 6.47 6.68
CA TYR A 110 8.61 5.21 7.36
C TYR A 110 7.93 5.12 8.72
N THR A 111 8.04 6.17 9.54
CA THR A 111 7.39 6.23 10.86
C THR A 111 5.87 6.07 10.74
N TYR A 112 5.25 6.75 9.77
CA TYR A 112 3.82 6.59 9.50
C TYR A 112 3.45 5.16 9.10
N VAL A 113 4.19 4.55 8.18
CA VAL A 113 3.92 3.17 7.72
C VAL A 113 4.11 2.17 8.86
N GLN A 114 5.09 2.40 9.75
CA GLN A 114 5.28 1.58 10.95
C GLN A 114 4.09 1.65 11.89
N GLU A 115 3.58 2.86 12.13
CA GLU A 115 2.41 3.05 12.98
C GLU A 115 1.15 2.41 12.37
N LEU A 116 0.92 2.61 11.08
CA LEU A 116 -0.18 1.98 10.36
C LEU A 116 -0.12 0.45 10.47
N TYR A 117 1.05 -0.14 10.26
CA TYR A 117 1.23 -1.59 10.42
C TYR A 117 0.93 -2.04 11.86
N ARG A 118 1.38 -1.29 12.86
CA ARG A 118 1.10 -1.57 14.28
C ARG A 118 -0.40 -1.56 14.55
N SER A 119 -1.14 -0.58 14.03
CA SER A 119 -2.59 -0.50 14.19
C SER A 119 -3.32 -1.63 13.45
N LEU A 120 -2.87 -2.00 12.25
CA LEU A 120 -3.40 -3.14 11.50
C LEU A 120 -3.17 -4.49 12.22
N VAL A 121 -1.99 -4.69 12.82
CA VAL A 121 -1.68 -5.86 13.65
C VAL A 121 -2.56 -5.88 14.90
N ALA A 122 -2.74 -4.73 15.57
CA ALA A 122 -3.59 -4.62 16.75
C ALA A 122 -5.06 -4.99 16.45
N LYS A 123 -5.55 -4.67 15.23
CA LYS A 123 -6.87 -5.08 14.75
C LYS A 123 -6.95 -6.52 14.24
N GLY A 124 -5.83 -7.26 14.20
CA GLY A 124 -5.77 -8.64 13.69
C GLY A 124 -5.89 -8.76 12.17
N LEU A 125 -5.78 -7.66 11.42
CA LEU A 125 -5.84 -7.64 9.96
C LEU A 125 -4.53 -8.12 9.33
N VAL A 126 -3.44 -8.04 10.09
CA VAL A 126 -2.15 -8.59 9.70
C VAL A 126 -1.90 -9.88 10.47
N LYS A 127 -1.80 -10.99 9.74
CA LYS A 127 -1.37 -12.28 10.31
C LYS A 127 0.14 -12.25 10.54
N THR A 128 0.57 -11.77 11.71
CA THR A 128 1.95 -12.00 12.15
C THR A 128 2.08 -13.49 12.46
N LYS A 129 2.75 -14.25 11.59
CA LYS A 129 3.04 -15.66 11.87
C LYS A 129 3.86 -15.74 13.16
N LYS A 130 3.26 -16.22 14.24
CA LYS A 130 3.97 -16.58 15.47
C LYS A 130 4.92 -17.72 15.08
N ARG A 131 6.23 -17.45 15.14
CA ARG A 131 7.25 -18.50 15.01
C ARG A 131 7.16 -19.45 16.19
#